data_AF-A0AB37UAM5-F1
#
_entry.id   AF-A0AB37UAM5-F1
#
_cell.length_a   1.000
_cell.length_b   1.000
_cell.length_c   1.000
_cell.angle_alpha   90.00
_cell.angle_beta   90.00
_cell.angle_gamma   90.00
#
_symmetry.space_group_name_H-M   'P 1'
#
loop_
_entity.id
_entity.type
_entity.pdbx_description
1 polymer ?
#
loop_
_entity_poly.entity_id
_entity_poly.type
_entity_poly.pdbx_seq_one_letter_code
_entity_poly.pdbx_strand_id
1 'polypeptide(L)' 'MHHLFCQYCGVRSFARGYAEAIGGDYVGVQLTALDNVDPQELISASIRYADGRNNHWEVAPDEIRHL' A
#
# COMPACT_ATOMS: atom_id res chain seq x y z
N MET A 1 -9.11 -1.75 7.36
CA MET A 1 -8.76 -2.32 6.03
C MET A 1 -9.19 -3.79 6.00
N HIS A 2 -9.72 -4.26 4.88
CA HIS A 2 -10.10 -5.64 4.62
C HIS A 2 -9.17 -6.22 3.55
N HIS A 3 -8.31 -7.17 3.97
CA HIS A 3 -7.33 -7.82 3.11
C HIS A 3 -7.97 -8.97 2.35
N LEU A 4 -8.11 -8.82 1.04
CA LEU A 4 -8.73 -9.81 0.17
C LEU A 4 -7.64 -10.67 -0.47
N PHE A 5 -7.97 -11.92 -0.77
CA PHE A 5 -7.09 -12.84 -1.47
C PHE A 5 -7.88 -13.76 -2.41
N CYS A 6 -7.21 -14.24 -3.46
CA CYS A 6 -7.78 -15.24 -4.35
C CYS A 6 -8.00 -16.56 -3.59
N GLN A 7 -9.22 -17.09 -3.61
CA GLN A 7 -9.53 -18.36 -2.93
C GLN A 7 -8.78 -19.58 -3.50
N TYR A 8 -8.27 -19.47 -4.73
CA TYR A 8 -7.57 -20.58 -5.41
C TYR A 8 -6.06 -20.55 -5.20
N CYS A 9 -5.42 -19.37 -5.29
CA CYS A 9 -3.96 -19.25 -5.25
C CYS A 9 -3.43 -18.41 -4.07
N GLY A 10 -4.29 -17.80 -3.26
CA GLY A 10 -3.90 -16.99 -2.09
C GLY A 10 -3.28 -15.63 -2.41
N VAL A 11 -3.13 -15.26 -3.69
CA VAL A 11 -2.59 -13.96 -4.10
C VAL A 11 -3.49 -12.83 -3.60
N ARG A 12 -2.88 -11.82 -2.98
CA ARG A 12 -3.53 -10.56 -2.59
C ARG A 12 -3.25 -9.54 -3.69
N SER A 13 -4.26 -9.18 -4.49
CA SER A 13 -4.11 -8.14 -5.52
C SER A 13 -4.52 -6.75 -5.02
N PHE A 14 -5.49 -6.69 -4.10
CA PHE A 14 -5.95 -5.45 -3.51
C PHE A 14 -6.56 -5.66 -2.12
N ALA A 15 -6.75 -4.55 -1.40
CA ALA A 15 -7.51 -4.45 -0.17
C ALA A 15 -8.50 -3.30 -0.25
N ARG A 16 -9.58 -3.36 0.53
CA ARG A 16 -10.57 -2.28 0.66
C ARG A 16 -10.48 -1.66 2.04
N GLY A 17 -10.75 -0.38 2.17
CA GLY A 17 -10.82 0.25 3.48
C GLY A 17 -11.69 1.48 3.46
N TYR A 18 -11.96 1.97 4.66
CA TYR A 18 -12.60 3.25 4.89
C TYR A 18 -11.70 4.02 5.86
N ALA A 19 -11.40 5.27 5.53
CA ALA A 19 -10.70 6.19 6.41
C ALA A 19 -11.23 7.61 6.16
N GLU A 20 -11.97 8.14 7.14
CA GLU A 20 -12.56 9.48 7.08
C GLU A 20 -11.50 10.56 6.79
N ALA A 21 -10.31 10.42 7.40
CA ALA A 21 -9.17 11.34 7.24
C ALA A 21 -8.67 11.51 5.78
N ILE A 22 -9.00 10.58 4.87
CA ILE A 22 -8.63 10.64 3.45
C ILE A 22 -9.85 10.73 2.52
N GLY A 23 -11.04 11.06 3.06
CA GLY A 23 -12.26 11.21 2.29
C GLY A 23 -13.13 9.96 2.17
N GLY A 24 -12.88 8.92 2.97
CA GLY A 24 -13.76 7.77 3.11
C GLY A 24 -13.24 6.49 2.46
N ASP A 25 -14.04 5.89 1.57
CA ASP A 25 -13.73 4.61 0.94
C ASP A 25 -12.48 4.68 0.05
N TYR A 26 -11.61 3.68 0.18
CA TYR A 26 -10.40 3.56 -0.62
C TYR A 26 -10.08 2.10 -0.98
N VAL A 27 -9.26 1.94 -2.02
CA VAL A 27 -8.68 0.66 -2.44
C VAL A 27 -7.16 0.76 -2.42
N GLY A 28 -6.50 -0.15 -1.71
CA GLY A 28 -5.05 -0.33 -1.81
C GLY A 28 -4.74 -1.42 -2.83
N VAL A 29 -3.97 -1.10 -3.87
CA VAL A 29 -3.59 -2.05 -4.93
C VAL A 29 -2.13 -2.44 -4.76
N GLN A 30 -1.83 -3.73 -4.84
CA GLN A 30 -0.45 -4.22 -4.81
C GLN A 30 0.23 -3.88 -6.13
N LEU A 31 1.42 -3.24 -6.09
CA LEU A 31 2.16 -2.88 -7.31
C LEU A 31 2.47 -4.08 -8.22
N THR A 32 2.67 -5.26 -7.62
CA THR A 32 2.89 -6.53 -8.34
C THR A 32 1.67 -7.03 -9.12
N ALA A 33 0.49 -6.44 -8.90
CA ALA A 33 -0.74 -6.76 -9.61
C ALA A 33 -1.03 -5.77 -10.76
N LEU A 34 -0.14 -4.80 -11.01
CA LEU A 34 -0.26 -3.88 -12.14
C LEU A 34 0.36 -4.51 -13.38
N ASP A 35 -0.43 -4.62 -14.45
CA ASP A 35 0.04 -5.09 -15.75
C ASP A 35 0.56 -3.92 -16.60
N ASN A 36 1.53 -4.20 -17.48
CA ASN A 36 2.08 -3.26 -18.47
C ASN A 36 2.69 -1.98 -17.88
N VAL A 37 3.18 -2.01 -16.64
CA VAL A 37 3.94 -0.89 -16.06
C VAL A 37 5.41 -1.03 -16.40
N ASP A 38 6.04 0.06 -16.84
CA ASP A 38 7.48 0.10 -17.05
C ASP A 38 8.20 -0.02 -15.70
N PRO A 39 9.14 -0.97 -15.53
CA PRO A 39 9.95 -1.07 -14.32
C PRO A 39 10.62 0.26 -13.93
N GLN A 40 11.06 1.06 -14.91
CA GLN A 40 11.71 2.33 -14.64
C GLN A 40 10.74 3.35 -14.02
N GLU A 41 9.48 3.33 -14.43
CA GLU A 41 8.41 4.14 -13.83
C GLU A 41 8.24 3.77 -12.36
N LEU A 42 8.11 2.48 -12.05
CA LEU A 42 7.96 1.99 -10.66
C LEU A 42 9.16 2.34 -9.79
N ILE A 43 10.38 2.22 -10.29
CA ILE A 43 11.61 2.56 -9.55
C ILE A 43 11.65 4.07 -9.25
N SER A 44 11.17 4.90 -10.18
CA SER A 44 11.17 6.36 -10.03
C SER A 44 9.98 6.90 -9.23
N ALA A 45 8.96 6.07 -8.97
CA ALA A 45 7.76 6.47 -8.25
C ALA A 45 8.08 6.95 -6.83
N SER A 46 7.34 7.97 -6.38
CA SER A 46 7.51 8.48 -5.02
C SER A 46 7.07 7.45 -3.99
N ILE A 47 7.95 7.16 -3.03
CA ILE A 47 7.66 6.28 -1.90
C ILE A 47 7.27 7.15 -0.70
N ARG A 48 6.10 6.87 -0.12
CA ARG A 48 5.67 7.44 1.16
C ARG A 48 5.74 6.37 2.25
N TYR A 49 6.54 6.61 3.28
CA TYR A 49 6.57 5.77 4.48
C TYR A 49 5.47 6.21 5.45
N ALA A 50 4.89 5.25 6.18
CA ALA A 50 3.81 5.46 7.13
C ALA A 50 4.14 4.81 8.47
N ASP A 51 4.03 5.56 9.57
CA ASP A 51 4.26 5.00 10.92
C ASP A 51 2.99 4.31 11.47
N GLY A 52 2.75 3.11 10.97
CA GLY A 52 1.67 2.26 11.49
C GLY A 52 1.91 1.76 12.92
N ARG A 53 3.16 1.74 13.41
CA ARG A 53 3.49 1.22 14.74
C ARG A 53 2.96 2.14 15.85
N ASN A 54 3.13 3.45 15.67
CA ASN A 54 2.61 4.44 16.60
C ASN A 54 1.21 4.96 16.23
N ASN A 55 0.57 4.34 15.23
CA ASN A 55 -0.72 4.77 14.69
C ASN A 55 -0.72 6.21 14.14
N HIS A 56 0.42 6.68 13.63
CA HIS A 56 0.57 7.97 12.97
C HIS A 56 0.77 7.74 11.47
N TRP A 57 -0.30 7.35 10.80
CA TRP A 57 -0.26 6.91 9.41
C TRP A 57 0.12 8.02 8.45
N GLU A 58 -0.05 9.28 8.81
CA GLU A 58 0.22 10.47 8.01
C GLU A 58 1.69 10.90 7.98
N VAL A 59 2.51 10.45 8.94
CA VAL A 59 3.95 10.77 9.01
C VAL A 59 4.82 9.55 8.71
N ALA A 60 6.04 9.83 8.26
CA ALA A 60 7.08 8.81 8.15
C ALA A 60 7.65 8.48 9.54
N PRO A 61 8.04 7.22 9.81
CA PRO A 61 8.74 6.87 11.02
C PRO A 61 10.19 7.42 11.01
N ASP A 62 10.78 7.58 12.19
CA ASP A 62 12.15 8.13 12.34
C ASP A 62 13.24 7.26 11.69
N GLU A 63 13.01 5.96 11.58
CA GLU A 63 13.93 5.01 10.94
C GLU A 63 13.23 4.32 9.77
N ILE A 64 13.77 4.54 8.56
CA ILE A 64 13.24 3.98 7.30
C ILE A 64 14.26 3.10 6.57
N ARG A 65 15.49 2.99 7.09
CA ARG A 65 16.51 2.14 6.48
C ARG A 65 16.24 0.67 6.82
N HIS A 66 16.60 -0.19 5.88
CA HIS A 66 16.83 -1.61 6.20
C HIS A 66 18.28 -1.74 6.68
N LEU A 67 18.50 -2.62 7.67
CA LEU A 67 19.74 -2.85 8.41
C LEU A 67 21.04 -2.41 7.70
#